data_AF-A0A955G9G0-F1
#
_entry.id   AF-A0A955G9G0-F1
#
_cell.length_a   1.000
_cell.length_b   1.000
_cell.length_c   1.000
_cell.angle_alpha   90.00
_cell.angle_beta   90.00
_cell.angle_gamma   90.00
#
_symmetry.space_group_name_H-M   'P 1'
#
loop_
_entity.id
_entity.type
_entity.pdbx_description
1 polymer ?
#
loop_
_entity_poly.entity_id
_entity_poly.type
_entity_poly.pdbx_seq_one_letter_code
_entity_poly.pdbx_strand_id
1 'polypeptide(L)'
;RRGLVAVVISLVFMFATAPVFQQLKFDIFPTSKDSNDVQVELTFAPQTSLGQAQAITKTANQQIKDTLGDDLKSITYVGNANNRQAVAYISLTPYQERNVTSHQIVDDLEGNLELDNTRIVVSQGGVGPPKELFPFNAQIPSDNPEQADTVAQNLVKFLEDKEIKRQNGTSFHIKEVEYTGEQVSITRVNGKRIVEVSAN
;
A
#
# COMPACT_ATOMS: atom_id res chain seq x y z
N ARG A 1 27.54 25.85 -44.54
CA ARG A 1 28.22 25.24 -43.37
C ARG A 1 27.37 25.29 -42.08
N ARG A 2 26.77 26.43 -41.70
CA ARG A 2 25.95 26.53 -40.47
C ARG A 2 24.71 25.61 -40.42
N GLY A 3 24.04 25.38 -41.55
CA GLY A 3 22.86 24.49 -41.62
C GLY A 3 23.16 23.00 -41.42
N LEU A 4 24.30 22.51 -41.92
CA LEU A 4 24.72 21.11 -41.73
C LEU A 4 25.02 20.82 -40.25
N VAL A 5 25.65 21.78 -39.56
CA VAL A 5 25.94 21.68 -38.12
C VAL A 5 24.64 21.63 -37.32
N ALA A 6 23.64 22.44 -37.66
CA ALA A 6 22.34 22.40 -37.01
C ALA A 6 21.63 21.04 -37.18
N VAL A 7 21.66 20.46 -38.39
CA VAL A 7 21.06 19.14 -38.64
C VAL A 7 21.74 18.03 -37.84
N VAL A 8 23.07 18.04 -37.77
CA VAL A 8 23.84 17.06 -36.99
C VAL A 8 23.55 17.19 -35.49
N ILE A 9 23.50 18.42 -34.96
CA ILE A 9 23.14 18.67 -33.55
C ILE A 9 21.73 18.16 -33.25
N SER A 10 20.75 18.43 -34.13
CA SER A 10 19.38 17.94 -33.95
C SER A 10 19.28 16.42 -33.96
N LEU A 11 20.02 15.74 -34.84
CA LEU A 11 20.08 14.28 -34.86
C LEU A 11 20.72 13.72 -33.59
N VAL A 12 21.79 14.34 -33.09
CA VAL A 12 22.41 13.94 -31.82
C VAL A 12 21.43 14.08 -30.65
N PHE A 13 20.67 15.18 -30.57
CA PHE A 13 19.63 15.34 -29.54
C PHE A 13 18.49 14.31 -29.67
N MET A 14 18.07 13.98 -30.89
CA MET A 14 17.04 12.97 -31.14
C MET A 14 17.51 11.56 -30.72
N PHE A 15 18.74 11.18 -31.06
CA PHE A 15 19.28 9.86 -30.67
C PHE A 15 19.68 9.80 -29.20
N ALA A 16 20.10 10.91 -28.59
CA ALA A 16 20.44 10.97 -27.16
C ALA A 16 19.22 10.90 -26.24
N THR A 17 18.01 11.24 -26.73
CA THR A 17 16.78 11.17 -25.94
C THR A 17 16.08 9.81 -26.00
N ALA A 18 16.37 8.97 -26.99
CA ALA A 18 15.79 7.63 -27.12
C ALA A 18 16.01 6.71 -25.90
N PRO A 19 17.20 6.67 -25.25
CA PRO A 19 17.42 5.88 -24.03
C PRO A 19 16.63 6.42 -22.83
N VAL A 20 16.45 7.74 -22.74
CA VAL A 20 15.68 8.39 -21.66
C VAL A 20 14.20 8.01 -21.78
N PHE A 21 13.69 7.94 -23.01
CA PHE A 21 12.30 7.55 -23.28
C PHE A 21 12.01 6.09 -22.87
N GLN A 22 12.99 5.19 -22.98
CA GLN A 22 12.86 3.81 -22.51
C GLN A 22 12.81 3.68 -20.97
N GLN A 23 13.30 4.69 -20.24
CA GLN A 23 13.29 4.71 -18.77
C GLN A 23 12.03 5.37 -18.18
N LEU A 24 11.18 5.98 -19.02
CA LEU A 24 9.92 6.55 -18.57
C LEU A 24 8.97 5.42 -18.16
N LYS A 25 8.67 5.36 -16.86
CA LYS A 25 7.63 4.49 -16.33
C LYS A 25 6.28 5.07 -16.77
N PHE A 26 5.50 4.32 -17.54
CA PHE A 26 4.10 4.65 -17.81
C PHE A 26 3.31 4.43 -16.52
N ASP A 27 3.15 5.51 -15.75
CA ASP A 27 2.24 5.58 -14.63
C ASP A 27 1.14 6.59 -14.98
N ILE A 28 -0.07 6.08 -15.20
CA ILE A 28 -1.24 6.91 -15.54
C ILE A 28 -1.79 7.66 -14.32
N PHE A 29 -1.31 7.33 -13.12
CA PHE A 29 -1.62 8.02 -11.87
C PHE A 29 -0.33 8.23 -11.07
N PRO A 30 0.55 9.15 -11.51
CA PRO A 30 1.82 9.36 -10.83
C PRO A 30 1.57 9.70 -9.36
N THR A 31 2.15 8.91 -8.46
CA THR A 31 2.11 9.19 -7.02
C THR A 31 2.67 10.58 -6.75
N SER A 32 2.15 11.25 -5.71
CA SER A 32 2.71 12.54 -5.30
C SER A 32 4.21 12.40 -5.06
N LYS A 33 4.99 13.40 -5.48
CA LYS A 33 6.43 13.43 -5.24
C LYS A 33 6.75 13.47 -3.74
N ASP A 34 5.92 14.17 -2.97
CA ASP A 34 6.00 14.27 -1.52
C ASP A 34 4.64 14.70 -0.93
N SER A 35 4.45 14.53 0.38
CA SER A 35 3.22 14.91 1.08
C SER A 35 3.49 15.46 2.48
N ASN A 36 2.65 16.38 2.96
CA ASN A 36 2.69 16.82 4.36
C ASN A 36 1.90 15.92 5.31
N ASP A 37 1.26 14.87 4.79
CA ASP A 37 0.41 13.99 5.57
C ASP A 37 0.72 12.52 5.28
N VAL A 38 0.58 11.69 6.30
CA VAL A 38 0.68 10.23 6.26
C VAL A 38 -0.50 9.66 7.05
N GLN A 39 -1.00 8.51 6.63
CA GLN A 39 -2.08 7.80 7.29
C GLN A 39 -1.56 6.45 7.78
N VAL A 40 -1.85 6.12 9.04
CA VAL A 40 -1.62 4.79 9.62
C VAL A 40 -2.98 4.21 9.96
N GLU A 41 -3.33 3.12 9.31
CA GLU A 41 -4.54 2.35 9.60
C GLU A 41 -4.17 1.13 10.44
N LEU A 42 -4.89 0.98 11.55
CA LEU A 42 -4.77 -0.12 12.48
C LEU A 42 -6.05 -0.95 12.41
N THR A 43 -5.93 -2.23 12.05
CA THR A 43 -7.03 -3.19 12.13
C THR A 43 -6.76 -4.16 13.28
N PHE A 44 -7.64 -4.17 14.27
CA PHE A 44 -7.49 -4.97 15.47
C PHE A 44 -8.05 -6.38 15.29
N ALA A 45 -7.47 -7.35 15.98
CA ALA A 45 -7.96 -8.72 15.99
C ALA A 45 -9.45 -8.81 16.41
N PRO A 46 -10.18 -9.84 15.94
CA PRO A 46 -11.54 -10.10 16.39
C PRO A 46 -11.64 -10.20 17.92
N GLN A 47 -12.75 -9.74 18.50
CA GLN A 47 -13.00 -9.71 19.96
C GLN A 47 -12.11 -8.75 20.77
N THR A 48 -11.36 -7.86 20.12
CA THR A 48 -10.67 -6.76 20.83
C THR A 48 -11.69 -5.88 21.55
N SER A 49 -11.46 -5.60 22.83
CA SER A 49 -12.26 -4.68 23.63
C SER A 49 -11.87 -3.22 23.36
N LEU A 50 -12.76 -2.27 23.68
CA LEU A 50 -12.46 -0.85 23.49
C LEU A 50 -11.22 -0.39 24.27
N GLY A 51 -11.03 -0.91 25.50
CA GLY A 51 -9.86 -0.59 26.32
C GLY A 51 -8.56 -1.15 25.73
N GLN A 52 -8.60 -2.34 25.14
CA GLN A 52 -7.44 -2.90 24.43
C GLN A 52 -7.12 -2.09 23.17
N ALA A 53 -8.13 -1.75 22.36
CA ALA A 53 -7.96 -0.91 21.19
C ALA A 53 -7.31 0.44 21.55
N GLN A 54 -7.72 1.06 22.66
CA GLN A 54 -7.09 2.29 23.17
C GLN A 54 -5.63 2.07 23.57
N ALA A 55 -5.31 0.96 24.24
CA ALA A 55 -3.94 0.65 24.64
C ALA A 55 -3.03 0.39 23.43
N ILE A 56 -3.52 -0.36 22.43
CA ILE A 56 -2.81 -0.60 21.16
C ILE A 56 -2.57 0.73 20.45
N THR A 57 -3.61 1.56 20.32
CA THR A 57 -3.51 2.88 19.68
C THR A 57 -2.53 3.81 20.41
N LYS A 58 -2.47 3.75 21.75
CA LYS A 58 -1.50 4.52 22.53
C LYS A 58 -0.07 4.05 22.28
N THR A 59 0.14 2.75 22.15
CA THR A 59 1.43 2.15 21.81
C THR A 59 1.86 2.54 20.41
N ALA A 60 0.95 2.45 19.43
CA ALA A 60 1.17 2.93 18.07
C ALA A 60 1.57 4.41 18.05
N ASN A 61 0.85 5.28 18.76
CA ASN A 61 1.18 6.70 18.85
C ASN A 61 2.57 6.95 19.43
N GLN A 62 3.03 6.13 20.37
CA GLN A 62 4.36 6.26 20.94
C GLN A 62 5.42 5.84 19.92
N GLN A 63 5.26 4.69 19.26
CA GLN A 63 6.16 4.23 18.21
C GLN A 63 6.22 5.23 17.03
N ILE A 64 5.09 5.81 16.62
CA ILE A 64 5.04 6.87 15.60
C ILE A 64 5.87 8.07 16.05
N LYS A 65 5.71 8.53 17.30
CA LYS A 65 6.49 9.65 17.84
C LYS A 65 7.99 9.34 17.86
N ASP A 66 8.35 8.14 18.30
CA ASP A 66 9.74 7.72 18.41
C ASP A 66 10.40 7.58 17.02
N THR A 67 9.63 7.14 16.02
CA THR A 67 10.10 6.98 14.63
C THR A 67 10.26 8.33 13.94
N LEU A 68 9.28 9.24 14.09
CA LEU A 68 9.24 10.49 13.33
C LEU A 68 9.97 11.65 14.01
N GLY A 69 10.12 11.64 15.33
CA GLY A 69 10.80 12.69 16.08
C GLY A 69 10.30 14.09 15.72
N ASP A 70 11.21 14.94 15.24
CA ASP A 70 10.95 16.34 14.89
C ASP A 70 10.13 16.53 13.60
N ASP A 71 9.99 15.47 12.78
CA ASP A 71 9.18 15.51 11.56
C ASP A 71 7.67 15.32 11.86
N LEU A 72 7.30 15.00 13.10
CA LEU A 72 5.91 14.85 13.53
C LEU A 72 5.33 16.17 14.05
N LYS A 73 4.25 16.65 13.42
CA LYS A 73 3.50 17.81 13.89
C LYS A 73 2.30 17.43 14.75
N SER A 74 1.49 16.46 14.32
CA SER A 74 0.33 15.99 15.07
C SER A 74 -0.18 14.64 14.60
N ILE A 75 -0.81 13.90 15.51
CA ILE A 75 -1.57 12.68 15.20
C ILE A 75 -3.03 12.93 15.57
N THR A 76 -3.93 12.74 14.61
CA THR A 76 -5.38 12.95 14.80
C THR A 76 -6.17 11.72 14.39
N TYR A 77 -7.20 11.38 15.17
CA TYR A 77 -8.14 10.30 14.84
C TYR A 77 -9.50 10.91 14.51
N VAL A 78 -9.97 10.76 13.27
CA VAL A 78 -11.23 11.37 12.82
C VAL A 78 -12.26 10.29 12.52
N GLY A 79 -13.33 10.25 13.34
CA GLY A 79 -14.59 9.55 13.06
C GLY A 79 -14.57 8.02 12.96
N ASN A 80 -13.40 7.39 12.93
CA ASN A 80 -13.23 5.98 12.54
C ASN A 80 -12.40 5.17 13.55
N ALA A 81 -12.43 5.53 14.83
CA ALA A 81 -11.78 4.77 15.90
C ALA A 81 -12.81 4.01 16.74
N ASN A 82 -12.72 2.69 16.75
CA ASN A 82 -13.56 1.80 17.56
C ASN A 82 -12.76 0.54 17.96
N ASN A 83 -13.43 -0.51 18.41
CA ASN A 83 -12.78 -1.73 18.86
C ASN A 83 -12.36 -2.70 17.72
N ARG A 84 -12.57 -2.31 16.45
CA ARG A 84 -12.18 -3.07 15.26
C ARG A 84 -11.11 -2.37 14.44
N GLN A 85 -11.15 -1.05 14.37
CA GLN A 85 -10.16 -0.28 13.62
C GLN A 85 -9.91 1.10 14.22
N ALA A 86 -8.75 1.66 13.91
CA ALA A 86 -8.43 3.05 14.14
C ALA A 86 -7.59 3.60 12.98
N VAL A 87 -7.92 4.80 12.53
CA VAL A 87 -7.18 5.50 11.47
C VAL A 87 -6.54 6.75 12.05
N ALA A 88 -5.21 6.76 12.07
CA ALA A 88 -4.39 7.88 12.48
C ALA A 88 -4.02 8.73 11.26
N TYR A 89 -4.43 10.00 11.27
CA TYR A 89 -3.99 11.02 10.34
C TYR A 89 -2.81 11.75 10.95
N ILE A 90 -1.63 11.56 10.37
CA ILE A 90 -0.36 12.11 10.82
C ILE A 90 -0.05 13.32 9.93
N SER A 91 -0.02 14.50 10.53
CA SER A 91 0.53 15.67 9.86
C SER A 91 2.00 15.80 10.18
N LEU A 92 2.79 16.02 9.14
CA LEU A 92 4.23 16.12 9.17
C LEU A 92 4.68 17.59 9.20
N THR A 93 5.93 17.79 9.58
CA THR A 93 6.66 19.03 9.29
C THR A 93 6.64 19.27 7.77
N PRO A 94 6.42 20.51 7.29
CA PRO A 94 6.29 20.80 5.86
C PRO A 94 7.47 20.23 5.05
N TYR A 95 7.19 19.62 3.89
CA TYR A 95 8.23 18.99 3.06
C TYR A 95 9.35 19.96 2.61
N GLN A 96 9.14 21.28 2.68
CA GLN A 96 10.18 22.28 2.43
C GLN A 96 11.14 22.48 3.62
N GLU A 97 10.77 22.03 4.81
CA GLU A 97 11.47 22.25 6.08
C GLU A 97 12.10 20.97 6.63
N ARG A 98 11.84 19.81 6.00
CA ARG A 98 12.40 18.51 6.38
C ARG A 98 13.32 17.94 5.29
N ASN A 99 14.27 17.11 5.71
CA ASN A 99 15.27 16.49 4.82
C ASN A 99 14.85 15.11 4.32
N VAL A 100 13.85 14.49 4.95
CA VAL A 100 13.29 13.19 4.56
C VAL A 100 12.00 13.40 3.78
N THR A 101 11.74 12.55 2.80
CA THR A 101 10.50 12.56 2.00
C THR A 101 9.38 11.78 2.68
N SER A 102 8.12 12.02 2.32
CA SER A 102 7.00 11.23 2.83
C SER A 102 7.08 9.76 2.41
N HIS A 103 7.84 9.42 1.36
CA HIS A 103 8.06 8.02 0.94
C HIS A 103 8.98 7.32 1.94
N GLN A 104 10.09 7.96 2.31
CA GLN A 104 11.00 7.45 3.34
C GLN A 104 10.31 7.33 4.69
N ILE A 105 9.48 8.32 5.06
CA ILE A 105 8.69 8.26 6.30
C ILE A 105 7.73 7.06 6.30
N VAL A 106 7.09 6.76 5.17
CA VAL A 106 6.23 5.57 5.07
C VAL A 106 7.06 4.30 5.26
N ASP A 107 8.21 4.19 4.59
CA ASP A 107 9.10 3.03 4.71
C ASP A 107 9.62 2.86 6.15
N ASP A 108 9.99 3.97 6.82
CA ASP A 108 10.46 3.97 8.20
C ASP A 108 9.35 3.55 9.17
N LEU A 109 8.12 4.03 8.97
CA LEU A 109 6.97 3.62 9.77
C LEU A 109 6.60 2.14 9.52
N GLU A 110 6.59 1.68 8.26
CA GLU A 110 6.35 0.25 7.93
C GLU A 110 7.40 -0.66 8.60
N GLY A 111 8.65 -0.20 8.71
CA GLY A 111 9.74 -0.98 9.30
C GLY A 111 9.81 -0.96 10.83
N ASN A 112 9.27 0.08 11.49
CA ASN A 112 9.42 0.27 12.94
C ASN A 112 8.10 0.12 13.73
N LEU A 113 6.94 0.12 13.07
CA LEU A 113 5.67 -0.13 13.72
C LEU A 113 5.44 -1.63 13.88
N GLU A 114 5.48 -2.10 15.12
CA GLU A 114 5.20 -3.49 15.46
C GLU A 114 4.20 -3.53 16.61
N LEU A 115 3.03 -4.11 16.33
CA LEU A 115 1.92 -4.21 17.29
C LEU A 115 1.37 -5.64 17.25
N ASP A 116 1.27 -6.26 18.42
CA ASP A 116 0.74 -7.62 18.55
C ASP A 116 -0.68 -7.73 18.00
N ASN A 117 -0.91 -8.75 17.17
CA ASN A 117 -2.23 -9.11 16.61
C ASN A 117 -2.99 -7.91 16.00
N THR A 118 -2.26 -6.97 15.42
CA THR A 118 -2.81 -5.77 14.78
C THR A 118 -2.22 -5.66 13.40
N ARG A 119 -3.08 -5.57 12.39
CA ARG A 119 -2.65 -5.30 11.03
C ARG A 119 -2.41 -3.79 10.91
N ILE A 120 -1.26 -3.43 10.34
CA ILE A 120 -0.81 -2.04 10.21
C ILE A 120 -0.63 -1.75 8.72
N VAL A 121 -1.26 -0.68 8.26
CA VAL A 121 -1.11 -0.18 6.90
C VAL A 121 -0.66 1.26 6.97
N VAL A 122 0.46 1.58 6.35
CA VAL A 122 0.98 2.94 6.28
C VAL A 122 0.85 3.44 4.84
N SER A 123 0.38 4.67 4.68
CA SER A 123 0.20 5.28 3.36
C SER A 123 0.43 6.78 3.39
N GLN A 124 0.81 7.36 2.25
CA GLN A 124 0.88 8.82 2.15
C GLN A 124 -0.53 9.40 2.12
N GLY A 125 -0.76 10.47 2.89
CA GLY A 125 -1.93 11.32 2.68
C GLY A 125 -1.73 12.11 1.39
N GLY A 126 -2.76 12.29 0.56
CA GLY A 126 -2.59 13.07 -0.67
C GLY A 126 -3.62 12.82 -1.76
N VAL A 127 -3.55 13.67 -2.80
CA VAL A 127 -4.48 13.75 -3.92
C VAL A 127 -4.11 12.69 -4.98
N GLY A 128 -4.36 11.43 -4.65
CA GLY A 128 -4.35 10.32 -5.59
C GLY A 128 -5.60 9.47 -5.35
N PRO A 129 -6.05 8.67 -6.33
CA PRO A 129 -7.02 7.62 -6.00
C PRO A 129 -6.45 6.79 -4.83
N PRO A 130 -7.29 6.34 -3.87
CA PRO A 130 -6.82 5.51 -2.76
C PRO A 130 -5.98 4.37 -3.31
N LYS A 131 -4.79 4.16 -2.75
CA LYS A 131 -3.98 3.00 -3.11
C LYS A 131 -4.80 1.77 -2.70
N GLU A 132 -5.25 0.98 -3.67
CA GLU A 132 -5.93 -0.28 -3.34
C GLU A 132 -4.98 -1.13 -2.52
N LEU A 133 -5.42 -1.49 -1.32
CA LEU A 133 -4.62 -2.27 -0.38
C LEU A 133 -4.27 -3.64 -0.95
N PHE A 134 -5.18 -4.20 -1.75
CA PHE A 134 -5.01 -5.41 -2.54
C PHE A 134 -5.32 -5.10 -4.00
N PRO A 135 -4.31 -4.70 -4.79
CA PRO A 135 -4.51 -4.39 -6.22
C PRO A 135 -4.87 -5.64 -7.05
N PHE A 136 -4.65 -6.84 -6.51
CA PHE A 136 -5.09 -8.09 -7.10
C PHE A 136 -6.24 -8.67 -6.30
N ASN A 137 -7.36 -8.95 -6.99
CA ASN A 137 -8.51 -9.66 -6.43
C ASN A 137 -8.95 -10.75 -7.40
N ALA A 138 -9.05 -11.98 -6.91
CA ALA A 138 -9.55 -13.14 -7.64
C ALA A 138 -10.81 -13.68 -6.95
N GLN A 139 -11.93 -13.68 -7.67
CA GLN A 139 -13.18 -14.23 -7.21
C GLN A 139 -13.40 -15.62 -7.81
N ILE A 140 -13.66 -16.60 -6.95
CA ILE A 140 -13.89 -17.99 -7.29
C ILE A 140 -15.37 -18.30 -7.02
N PRO A 141 -16.26 -18.12 -8.01
CA PRO A 141 -17.65 -18.50 -7.89
C PRO A 141 -17.76 -20.02 -7.96
N SER A 142 -18.48 -20.63 -7.02
CA SER A 142 -18.71 -22.08 -7.03
C SER A 142 -20.01 -22.44 -6.32
N ASP A 143 -20.69 -23.45 -6.86
CA ASP A 143 -21.82 -24.12 -6.21
C ASP A 143 -21.34 -25.22 -5.23
N ASN A 144 -20.04 -25.58 -5.29
CA ASN A 144 -19.37 -26.47 -4.35
C ASN A 144 -18.35 -25.70 -3.49
N PRO A 145 -18.70 -25.41 -2.21
CA PRO A 145 -17.83 -24.73 -1.26
C PRO A 145 -16.43 -25.32 -1.12
N GLU A 146 -16.32 -26.64 -0.92
CA GLU A 146 -15.05 -27.30 -0.63
C GLU A 146 -14.06 -27.19 -1.81
N GLN A 147 -14.59 -27.23 -3.03
CA GLN A 147 -13.78 -27.04 -4.24
C GLN A 147 -13.31 -25.59 -4.39
N ALA A 148 -14.15 -24.62 -4.07
CA ALA A 148 -13.76 -23.21 -4.10
C ALA A 148 -12.66 -22.92 -3.08
N ASP A 149 -12.80 -23.46 -1.87
CA ASP A 149 -11.83 -23.32 -0.80
C ASP A 149 -10.49 -23.99 -1.18
N THR A 150 -10.53 -25.17 -1.79
CA THR A 150 -9.32 -25.84 -2.30
C THR A 150 -8.60 -25.01 -3.37
N VAL A 151 -9.34 -24.46 -4.34
CA VAL A 151 -8.76 -23.62 -5.40
C VAL A 151 -8.17 -22.34 -4.81
N ALA A 152 -8.89 -21.71 -3.87
CA ALA A 152 -8.44 -20.50 -3.20
C ALA A 152 -7.16 -20.74 -2.40
N GLN A 153 -7.09 -21.80 -1.59
CA GLN A 153 -5.89 -22.16 -0.83
C GLN A 153 -4.69 -22.47 -1.74
N ASN A 154 -4.92 -23.12 -2.88
CA ASN A 154 -3.86 -23.35 -3.85
C ASN A 154 -3.38 -22.05 -4.48
N LEU A 155 -4.28 -21.10 -4.74
CA LEU A 155 -3.92 -19.77 -5.23
C LEU A 155 -3.14 -18.97 -4.17
N VAL A 156 -3.54 -19.03 -2.89
CA VAL A 156 -2.81 -18.42 -1.78
C VAL A 156 -1.38 -18.92 -1.75
N LYS A 157 -1.19 -20.25 -1.69
CA LYS A 157 0.14 -20.89 -1.69
C LYS A 157 0.98 -20.54 -2.91
N PHE A 158 0.34 -20.36 -4.07
CA PHE A 158 1.04 -19.96 -5.28
C PHE A 158 1.56 -18.51 -5.20
N LEU A 159 0.81 -17.62 -4.54
CA LEU A 159 1.11 -16.20 -4.47
C LEU A 159 2.13 -15.86 -3.36
N GLU A 160 2.07 -16.52 -2.20
CA GLU A 160 2.92 -16.23 -1.02
C GLU A 160 4.44 -16.19 -1.32
N ASP A 161 4.93 -17.05 -2.21
CA ASP A 161 6.37 -17.15 -2.54
C ASP A 161 6.72 -16.65 -3.96
N LYS A 162 5.81 -15.94 -4.62
CA LYS A 162 6.01 -15.55 -6.02
C LYS A 162 6.75 -14.22 -6.16
N GLU A 163 7.93 -14.30 -6.78
CA GLU A 163 8.54 -13.16 -7.45
C GLU A 163 7.95 -13.03 -8.87
N ILE A 164 7.34 -11.88 -9.16
CA ILE A 164 6.74 -11.58 -10.46
C ILE A 164 7.62 -10.59 -11.21
N LYS A 165 8.16 -11.04 -12.35
CA LYS A 165 8.90 -10.20 -13.29
C LYS A 165 7.92 -9.40 -14.14
N ARG A 166 8.04 -8.08 -14.11
CA ARG A 166 7.29 -7.16 -14.97
C ARG A 166 7.93 -7.06 -16.35
N GLN A 167 7.13 -6.67 -17.34
CA GLN A 167 7.60 -6.46 -18.72
C GLN A 167 8.70 -5.39 -18.84
N ASN A 168 8.80 -4.48 -17.87
CA ASN A 168 9.85 -3.46 -17.79
C ASN A 168 11.17 -3.95 -17.14
N GLY A 169 11.29 -5.26 -16.87
CA GLY A 169 12.49 -5.87 -16.28
C GLY A 169 12.62 -5.74 -14.76
N THR A 170 11.72 -5.03 -14.09
CA THR A 170 11.67 -4.99 -12.61
C THR A 170 10.91 -6.20 -12.06
N SER A 171 11.25 -6.63 -10.84
CA SER A 171 10.49 -7.66 -10.11
C SER A 171 9.69 -7.04 -8.96
N PHE A 172 8.68 -7.76 -8.47
CA PHE A 172 8.11 -7.53 -7.15
C PHE A 172 7.79 -8.84 -6.45
N HIS A 173 7.74 -8.76 -5.13
CA HIS A 173 7.29 -9.82 -4.24
C HIS A 173 5.91 -9.45 -3.71
N ILE A 174 5.09 -10.48 -3.53
CA ILE A 174 3.82 -10.34 -2.83
C ILE A 174 4.13 -10.24 -1.33
N LYS A 175 3.69 -9.15 -0.70
CA LYS A 175 3.85 -8.88 0.73
C LYS A 175 2.77 -9.58 1.54
N GLU A 176 1.54 -9.59 1.04
CA GLU A 176 0.37 -10.07 1.80
C GLU A 176 -0.64 -10.74 0.87
N VAL A 177 -1.21 -11.86 1.33
CA VAL A 177 -2.32 -12.55 0.67
C VAL A 177 -3.43 -12.80 1.68
N GLU A 178 -4.64 -12.37 1.37
CA GLU A 178 -5.84 -12.62 2.17
C GLU A 178 -6.78 -13.60 1.46
N TYR A 179 -7.47 -14.40 2.26
CA TYR A 179 -8.46 -15.37 1.81
C TYR A 179 -9.70 -15.32 2.70
N THR A 180 -10.87 -15.25 2.07
CA THR A 180 -12.15 -15.02 2.76
C THR A 180 -12.89 -16.29 3.16
N GLY A 181 -12.45 -17.48 2.74
CA GLY A 181 -13.25 -18.70 2.96
C GLY A 181 -13.27 -19.24 4.39
N GLU A 182 -12.37 -18.77 5.27
CA GLU A 182 -12.42 -19.03 6.72
C GLU A 182 -13.30 -18.02 7.50
N GLN A 183 -13.84 -16.99 6.82
CA GLN A 183 -14.65 -15.97 7.50
C GLN A 183 -16.04 -16.50 7.88
N VAL A 184 -16.56 -16.02 9.02
CA VAL A 184 -17.89 -16.36 9.53
C VAL A 184 -19.02 -15.85 8.61
N SER A 185 -18.73 -14.86 7.76
CA SER A 185 -19.66 -14.28 6.80
C SER A 185 -19.43 -14.82 5.39
N ILE A 186 -20.50 -15.29 4.75
CA ILE A 186 -20.48 -15.76 3.35
C ILE A 186 -20.73 -14.57 2.42
N THR A 187 -19.78 -14.27 1.56
CA THR A 187 -19.96 -13.27 0.50
C THR A 187 -20.71 -13.86 -0.69
N ARG A 188 -21.70 -13.12 -1.20
CA ARG A 188 -22.46 -13.49 -2.40
C ARG A 188 -22.50 -12.34 -3.39
N VAL A 189 -22.27 -12.66 -4.67
CA VAL A 189 -22.44 -11.72 -5.79
C VAL A 189 -23.48 -12.32 -6.73
N ASN A 190 -24.54 -11.56 -7.03
CA ASN A 190 -25.66 -12.00 -7.86
C ASN A 190 -26.29 -13.34 -7.40
N GLY A 191 -26.36 -13.55 -6.07
CA GLY A 191 -26.96 -14.75 -5.46
C GLY A 191 -26.04 -15.97 -5.40
N LYS A 192 -24.85 -15.94 -6.00
CA LYS A 192 -23.88 -17.04 -5.94
C LYS A 192 -22.86 -16.79 -4.84
N ARG A 193 -22.50 -17.84 -4.08
CA ARG A 193 -21.39 -17.79 -3.13
C ARG A 193 -20.10 -17.54 -3.91
N ILE A 194 -19.30 -16.62 -3.40
CA ILE A 194 -17.96 -16.36 -3.89
C ILE A 194 -16.96 -16.61 -2.77
N VAL A 195 -15.79 -17.07 -3.17
CA VAL A 195 -14.59 -17.12 -2.35
C VAL A 195 -13.59 -16.17 -3.00
N GLU A 196 -13.05 -15.25 -2.23
CA GLU A 196 -12.15 -14.21 -2.71
C GLU A 196 -10.74 -14.41 -2.15
N VAL A 197 -9.76 -14.26 -3.04
CA VAL A 197 -8.33 -14.19 -2.72
C VAL A 197 -7.82 -12.83 -3.16
N SER A 198 -7.20 -12.09 -2.24
CA SER A 198 -6.72 -10.74 -2.42
C SER A 198 -5.21 -10.70 -2.17
N ALA A 199 -4.42 -9.98 -2.99
CA ALA A 199 -2.97 -9.94 -2.83
C ALA A 199 -2.37 -8.55 -3.11
N ASN A 200 -1.29 -8.23 -2.40
CA ASN A 200 -0.51 -6.98 -2.47
C ASN A 200 0.98 -7.28 -2.64
#